data_AF-A0A9W6YT64-F1
#
_entry.id   AF-A0A9W6YT64-F1
#
_cell.length_a   1.000
_cell.length_b   1.000
_cell.length_c   1.000
_cell.angle_alpha   90.00
_cell.angle_beta   90.00
_cell.angle_gamma   90.00
#
_symmetry.space_group_name_H-M   'P 1'
#
loop_
_entity.id
_entity.type
_entity.pdbx_description
1 polymer ?
#
loop_
_entity_poly.entity_id
_entity_poly.type
_entity_poly.pdbx_seq_one_letter_code
_entity_poly.pdbx_strand_id
1 'polypeptide(L)'
;MKLSGLLFIIAQLASENIIEACKCVERNDDIKPYNIIQYANDVFSFMTSNSNTSADFENLSIKELWKSLENWYQEYCPDAYKSLGPPITTEELQELETELGVRLPADYKESLLVHNGGGYPLFEFSECYMDHKNVIGEWELMMDVLEDIGSDDCDGCDFENDFPEIRDVFWSSKWIPFTADGGGQSFFIDLDPTSVGNVGQVGSYDHESGVDMFLGKNFHEFFSNYVRDIYCGKYSIDEWGYLSKHRFLTPESF
;
A
#
# COMPACT_ATOMS: atom_id res chain seq x y z
N MET A 1 -20.32 11.61 29.30
CA MET A 1 -20.60 10.17 29.53
C MET A 1 -20.67 9.42 28.19
N LYS A 2 -19.55 9.36 27.44
CA LYS A 2 -19.40 8.62 26.17
C LYS A 2 -17.97 8.05 25.95
N LEU A 3 -16.96 8.47 26.72
CA LEU A 3 -15.60 7.93 26.64
C LEU A 3 -15.44 6.49 27.18
N SER A 4 -16.36 6.00 28.02
CA SER A 4 -16.23 4.67 28.63
C SER A 4 -16.56 3.51 27.69
N GLY A 5 -17.36 3.74 26.63
CA GLY A 5 -17.73 2.69 25.68
C GLY A 5 -16.62 2.38 24.68
N LEU A 6 -15.90 3.40 24.21
CA LEU A 6 -14.81 3.24 23.24
C LEU A 6 -13.59 2.53 23.87
N LEU A 7 -13.24 2.89 25.11
CA LEU A 7 -12.19 2.17 25.86
C LEU A 7 -12.56 0.71 26.11
N PHE A 8 -13.85 0.40 26.32
CA PHE A 8 -14.30 -0.97 26.54
C PHE A 8 -14.19 -1.81 25.27
N ILE A 9 -14.52 -1.23 24.10
CA ILE A 9 -14.38 -1.89 22.79
C ILE A 9 -12.90 -2.11 22.43
N ILE A 10 -12.03 -1.12 22.68
CA ILE A 10 -10.58 -1.24 22.45
C ILE A 10 -9.97 -2.31 23.37
N ALA A 11 -10.37 -2.35 24.65
CA ALA A 11 -9.92 -3.39 25.58
C ALA A 11 -10.45 -4.78 25.19
N GLN A 12 -11.68 -4.86 24.67
CA GLN A 12 -12.27 -6.10 24.18
C GLN A 12 -11.53 -6.63 22.94
N LEU A 13 -11.26 -5.78 21.95
CA LEU A 13 -10.50 -6.13 20.74
C LEU A 13 -9.04 -6.49 21.06
N ALA A 14 -8.41 -5.77 22.00
CA ALA A 14 -7.09 -6.14 22.50
C ALA A 14 -7.12 -7.51 23.19
N SER A 15 -8.16 -7.81 23.97
CA SER A 15 -8.30 -9.11 24.64
C SER A 15 -8.57 -10.27 23.66
N GLU A 16 -9.35 -10.04 22.60
CA GLU A 16 -9.65 -11.04 21.58
C GLU A 16 -8.42 -11.33 20.71
N ASN A 17 -7.66 -10.31 20.32
CA ASN A 17 -6.38 -10.47 19.61
C ASN A 17 -5.30 -11.14 20.47
N ILE A 18 -5.26 -10.84 21.79
CA ILE A 18 -4.36 -11.52 22.73
C ILE A 18 -4.74 -13.00 22.88
N ILE A 19 -6.04 -13.32 22.98
CA ILE A 19 -6.53 -14.71 23.09
C ILE A 19 -6.23 -15.51 21.82
N GLU A 20 -6.42 -14.92 20.63
CA GLU A 20 -6.13 -15.57 19.36
C GLU A 20 -4.62 -15.82 19.20
N ALA A 21 -3.79 -14.84 19.56
CA ALA A 21 -2.34 -14.96 19.54
C ALA A 21 -1.81 -15.99 20.55
N CYS A 22 -2.46 -16.14 21.71
CA CYS A 22 -2.16 -17.20 22.67
C CYS A 22 -2.46 -18.62 22.12
N LYS A 23 -3.48 -18.80 21.27
CA LYS A 23 -3.81 -20.09 20.64
C LYS A 23 -2.80 -20.51 19.55
N CYS A 24 -2.05 -19.57 18.97
CA CYS A 24 -1.00 -19.85 18.00
C CYS A 24 0.31 -20.31 18.67
N VAL A 25 0.59 -19.86 19.90
CA VAL A 25 1.79 -20.23 20.68
C VAL A 25 1.75 -21.70 21.13
N GLU A 26 0.57 -22.32 21.29
CA GLU A 26 0.46 -23.71 21.76
C GLU A 26 0.78 -24.78 20.69
N ARG A 27 1.15 -24.42 19.46
CA ARG A 27 1.29 -25.38 18.34
C ARG A 27 2.65 -25.51 17.66
N ASN A 28 3.70 -24.80 18.06
CA ASN A 28 5.05 -25.05 17.50
C ASN A 28 6.17 -24.65 18.47
N ASP A 29 6.86 -25.67 18.98
CA ASP A 29 8.14 -25.54 19.68
C ASP A 29 9.23 -25.26 18.64
N ASP A 30 9.47 -24.00 18.27
CA ASP A 30 10.77 -23.48 17.73
C ASP A 30 10.71 -22.01 17.25
N ILE A 31 9.56 -21.35 17.28
CA ILE A 31 9.48 -19.90 17.05
C ILE A 31 9.89 -19.19 18.35
N LYS A 32 10.96 -18.40 18.33
CA LYS A 32 11.28 -17.50 19.46
C LYS A 32 10.03 -16.66 19.70
N PRO A 33 9.37 -16.76 20.87
CA PRO A 33 8.10 -16.11 21.09
C PRO A 33 8.32 -14.59 20.99
N TYR A 34 7.89 -14.01 19.88
CA TYR A 34 7.68 -12.59 19.78
C TYR A 34 6.71 -12.25 20.91
N ASN A 35 7.15 -11.41 21.85
CA ASN A 35 6.38 -11.16 23.05
C ASN A 35 5.16 -10.33 22.64
N ILE A 36 4.06 -10.99 22.28
CA ILE A 36 2.78 -10.39 21.91
C ILE A 36 2.35 -9.35 22.95
N ILE A 37 2.73 -9.56 24.22
CA ILE A 37 2.50 -8.61 25.31
C ILE A 37 3.33 -7.34 25.12
N GLN A 38 4.57 -7.44 24.64
CA GLN A 38 5.40 -6.27 24.32
C GLN A 38 4.81 -5.51 23.14
N TYR A 39 4.45 -6.17 22.04
CA TYR A 39 3.78 -5.53 20.91
C TYR A 39 2.46 -4.86 21.31
N ALA A 40 1.61 -5.56 22.07
CA ALA A 40 0.38 -5.00 22.58
C ALA A 40 0.62 -3.82 23.53
N ASN A 41 1.67 -3.87 24.36
CA ASN A 41 2.07 -2.76 25.23
C ASN A 41 2.63 -1.58 24.43
N ASP A 42 3.35 -1.81 23.34
CA ASP A 42 3.92 -0.75 22.50
C ASP A 42 2.83 -0.07 21.68
N VAL A 43 1.91 -0.86 21.11
CA VAL A 43 0.70 -0.38 20.45
C VAL A 43 -0.20 0.37 21.45
N PHE A 44 -0.39 -0.14 22.66
CA PHE A 44 -1.15 0.54 23.71
C PHE A 44 -0.44 1.80 24.21
N SER A 45 0.89 1.78 24.39
CA SER A 45 1.69 2.92 24.82
C SER A 45 1.70 4.02 23.75
N PHE A 46 1.79 3.65 22.47
CA PHE A 46 1.66 4.55 21.33
C PHE A 46 0.24 5.16 21.26
N MET A 47 -0.80 4.33 21.35
CA MET A 47 -2.21 4.78 21.37
C MET A 47 -2.60 5.59 22.62
N THR A 48 -1.84 5.48 23.73
CA THR A 48 -2.12 6.23 24.97
C THR A 48 -1.23 7.46 25.14
N SER A 49 -0.05 7.50 24.52
CA SER A 49 0.86 8.67 24.51
C SER A 49 0.51 9.66 23.40
N ASN A 50 -0.02 9.18 22.27
CA ASN A 50 -0.66 9.98 21.25
C ASN A 50 -2.16 9.68 21.30
N SER A 51 -2.98 10.69 21.62
CA SER A 51 -4.44 10.61 21.55
C SER A 51 -4.97 10.48 20.10
N ASN A 52 -4.25 9.77 19.25
CA ASN A 52 -4.39 9.83 17.81
C ASN A 52 -5.30 8.70 17.36
N THR A 53 -6.51 9.12 17.00
CA THR A 53 -7.52 8.23 16.44
C THR A 53 -7.16 7.87 15.00
N SER A 54 -7.90 6.92 14.42
CA SER A 54 -7.83 6.59 12.98
C SER A 54 -7.94 7.81 12.04
N ALA A 55 -8.50 8.93 12.50
CA ALA A 55 -8.65 10.18 11.76
C ALA A 55 -7.36 11.02 11.65
N ASP A 56 -6.29 10.66 12.35
CA ASP A 56 -5.12 11.52 12.48
C ASP A 56 -4.16 11.38 11.29
N PHE A 57 -4.02 10.17 10.72
CA PHE A 57 -3.14 9.92 9.57
C PHE A 57 -3.65 10.58 8.27
N GLU A 58 -4.97 10.73 8.11
CA GLU A 58 -5.58 11.42 6.96
C GLU A 58 -5.22 12.91 6.91
N ASN A 59 -4.77 13.51 8.02
CA ASN A 59 -4.39 14.92 8.08
C ASN A 59 -2.88 15.17 7.99
N LEU A 60 -2.06 14.10 7.98
CA LEU A 60 -0.61 14.20 7.90
C LEU A 60 -0.15 14.48 6.47
N SER A 61 0.94 15.22 6.29
CA SER A 61 1.58 15.35 4.97
C SER A 61 2.21 14.02 4.54
N ILE A 62 2.51 13.86 3.23
CA ILE A 62 3.22 12.66 2.73
C ILE A 62 4.55 12.46 3.47
N LYS A 63 5.29 13.54 3.71
CA LYS A 63 6.52 13.49 4.50
C LYS A 63 6.31 13.01 5.95
N GLU A 64 5.21 13.39 6.59
CA GLU A 64 4.89 12.95 7.95
C GLU A 64 4.42 11.49 8.00
N LEU A 65 3.71 11.05 6.97
CA LEU A 65 3.33 9.65 6.76
C LEU A 65 4.57 8.78 6.57
N TRP A 66 5.50 9.19 5.69
CA TRP A 66 6.79 8.51 5.52
C TRP A 66 7.56 8.43 6.82
N LYS A 67 7.68 9.53 7.56
CA LYS A 67 8.35 9.51 8.87
C LYS A 67 7.74 8.50 9.83
N SER A 68 6.42 8.35 9.81
CA SER A 68 5.73 7.35 10.64
C SER A 68 6.10 5.94 10.17
N LEU A 69 6.05 5.68 8.87
CA LEU A 69 6.42 4.40 8.27
C LEU A 69 7.89 4.03 8.53
N GLU A 70 8.82 4.99 8.37
CA GLU A 70 10.24 4.84 8.67
C GLU A 70 10.47 4.41 10.13
N ASN A 71 9.81 5.07 11.10
CA ASN A 71 9.93 4.71 12.51
C ASN A 71 9.44 3.27 12.77
N TRP A 72 8.35 2.87 12.11
CA TRP A 72 7.85 1.51 12.20
C TRP A 72 8.86 0.51 11.60
N TYR A 73 9.39 0.77 10.41
CA TYR A 73 10.39 -0.12 9.82
C TYR A 73 11.68 -0.21 10.62
N GLN A 74 12.18 0.89 11.17
CA GLN A 74 13.38 0.86 12.00
C GLN A 74 13.26 -0.09 13.19
N GLU A 75 12.05 -0.21 13.76
CA GLU A 75 11.78 -1.08 14.90
C GLU A 75 11.47 -2.53 14.47
N TYR A 76 10.64 -2.70 13.44
CA TYR A 76 10.04 -4.01 13.12
C TYR A 76 10.62 -4.69 11.88
N CYS A 77 11.10 -3.94 10.89
CA CYS A 77 11.75 -4.48 9.70
C CYS A 77 12.96 -3.62 9.25
N PRO A 78 14.09 -3.69 9.99
CA PRO A 78 15.22 -2.80 9.75
C PRO A 78 15.88 -2.95 8.37
N ASP A 79 15.72 -4.11 7.74
CA ASP A 79 16.25 -4.36 6.40
C ASP A 79 15.37 -3.72 5.31
N ALA A 80 14.05 -3.70 5.48
CA ALA A 80 13.16 -2.89 4.66
C ALA A 80 13.53 -1.40 4.77
N TYR A 81 13.72 -0.88 5.99
CA TYR A 81 14.17 0.51 6.19
C TYR A 81 15.48 0.84 5.42
N LYS A 82 16.47 -0.05 5.48
CA LYS A 82 17.76 0.15 4.77
C LYS A 82 17.64 0.06 3.25
N SER A 83 16.60 -0.60 2.75
CA SER A 83 16.35 -0.80 1.32
C SER A 83 15.67 0.40 0.65
N LEU A 84 15.12 1.34 1.44
CA LEU A 84 14.46 2.53 0.92
C LEU A 84 15.46 3.38 0.13
N GLY A 85 15.05 3.77 -1.08
CA GLY A 85 15.86 4.57 -1.98
C GLY A 85 16.09 5.99 -1.42
N PRO A 86 17.16 6.67 -1.86
CA PRO A 86 17.31 8.09 -1.58
C PRO A 86 16.20 8.91 -2.27
N PRO A 87 15.98 10.17 -1.88
CA PRO A 87 15.11 11.09 -2.60
C PRO A 87 15.44 11.17 -4.11
N ILE A 88 14.40 11.30 -4.94
CA ILE A 88 14.56 11.60 -6.36
C ILE A 88 15.20 12.98 -6.54
N THR A 89 16.09 13.13 -7.52
CA THR A 89 16.62 14.43 -7.93
C THR A 89 15.65 15.19 -8.84
N THR A 90 15.91 16.49 -9.04
CA THR A 90 15.07 17.30 -9.96
C THR A 90 15.21 16.82 -11.40
N GLU A 91 16.42 16.43 -11.79
CA GLU A 91 16.75 15.91 -13.11
C GLU A 91 16.07 14.56 -13.37
N GLU A 92 16.14 13.61 -12.43
CA GLU A 92 15.46 12.31 -12.53
C GLU A 92 13.94 12.45 -12.54
N LEU A 93 13.38 13.39 -11.77
CA LEU A 93 11.94 13.64 -11.78
C LEU A 93 11.49 14.26 -13.11
N GLN A 94 12.31 15.13 -13.70
CA GLN A 94 12.04 15.70 -15.02
C GLN A 94 12.12 14.62 -16.10
N GLU A 95 13.11 13.73 -16.04
CA GLU A 95 13.23 12.57 -16.91
C GLU A 95 11.95 11.71 -16.82
N LEU A 96 11.53 11.35 -15.60
CA LEU A 96 10.32 10.58 -15.36
C LEU A 96 9.06 11.21 -15.99
N GLU A 97 8.78 12.49 -15.74
CA GLU A 97 7.62 13.18 -16.36
C GLU A 97 7.76 13.30 -17.89
N THR A 98 8.99 13.36 -18.41
CA THR A 98 9.25 13.48 -19.85
C THR A 98 8.99 12.16 -20.57
N GLU A 99 9.54 11.06 -20.08
CA GLU A 99 9.39 9.73 -20.70
C GLU A 99 7.94 9.25 -20.62
N LEU A 100 7.26 9.45 -19.49
CA LEU A 100 5.84 9.11 -19.34
C LEU A 100 4.90 10.04 -20.12
N GLY A 101 5.38 11.20 -20.60
CA GLY A 101 4.57 12.19 -21.32
C GLY A 101 3.46 12.84 -20.48
N VAL A 102 3.55 12.81 -19.14
CA VAL A 102 2.53 13.31 -18.21
C VAL A 102 3.10 14.28 -17.17
N ARG A 103 2.22 14.93 -16.41
CA ARG A 103 2.58 15.57 -15.13
C ARG A 103 2.11 14.68 -14.01
N LEU A 104 3.02 14.33 -13.10
CA LEU A 104 2.69 13.51 -11.95
C LEU A 104 1.92 14.32 -10.90
N PRO A 105 1.01 13.68 -10.14
CA PRO A 105 0.36 14.30 -8.99
C PRO A 105 1.35 14.82 -7.95
N ALA A 106 0.98 15.89 -7.25
CA ALA A 106 1.87 16.59 -6.32
C ALA A 106 2.23 15.73 -5.09
N ASP A 107 1.29 14.94 -4.61
CA ASP A 107 1.45 14.00 -3.49
C ASP A 107 2.37 12.83 -3.84
N TYR A 108 2.25 12.25 -5.04
CA TYR A 108 3.21 11.24 -5.49
C TYR A 108 4.62 11.81 -5.66
N LYS A 109 4.75 13.03 -6.20
CA LYS A 109 6.04 13.74 -6.23
C LYS A 109 6.61 13.99 -4.85
N GLU A 110 5.79 14.37 -3.87
CA GLU A 110 6.25 14.52 -2.48
C GLU A 110 6.77 13.19 -1.93
N SER A 111 6.14 12.06 -2.29
CA SER A 111 6.60 10.73 -1.91
C SER A 111 7.98 10.41 -2.49
N LEU A 112 8.16 10.61 -3.81
CA LEU A 112 9.45 10.40 -4.49
C LEU A 112 10.57 11.29 -3.95
N LEU A 113 10.24 12.50 -3.48
CA LEU A 113 11.18 13.41 -2.81
C LEU A 113 11.57 12.97 -1.39
N VAL A 114 10.92 11.95 -0.83
CA VAL A 114 11.37 11.27 0.39
C VAL A 114 12.13 10.01 0.01
N HIS A 115 11.53 9.14 -0.79
CA HIS A 115 12.14 7.89 -1.28
C HIS A 115 11.79 7.65 -2.74
N ASN A 116 12.81 7.53 -3.59
CA ASN A 116 12.69 7.10 -4.96
C ASN A 116 12.74 5.56 -5.04
N GLY A 117 11.61 4.93 -4.71
CA GLY A 117 11.51 3.47 -4.65
C GLY A 117 12.19 2.83 -3.43
N GLY A 118 12.34 1.51 -3.49
CA GLY A 118 13.05 0.70 -2.49
C GLY A 118 13.12 -0.78 -2.86
N GLY A 119 14.18 -1.46 -2.42
CA GLY A 119 14.53 -2.83 -2.83
C GLY A 119 13.91 -3.95 -1.97
N TYR A 120 12.82 -3.68 -1.28
CA TYR A 120 12.09 -4.64 -0.47
C TYR A 120 10.58 -4.43 -0.68
N PRO A 121 9.77 -5.50 -0.72
CA PRO A 121 8.32 -5.37 -0.76
C PRO A 121 7.82 -4.39 0.29
N LEU A 122 7.22 -3.31 -0.20
CA LEU A 122 6.82 -2.18 0.63
C LEU A 122 5.34 -2.23 0.93
N PHE A 123 4.52 -2.71 0.00
CA PHE A 123 3.06 -2.72 0.12
C PHE A 123 2.51 -4.16 0.20
N GLU A 124 1.19 -4.26 0.30
CA GLU A 124 0.48 -5.55 0.27
C GLU A 124 0.81 -6.33 -1.02
N PHE A 125 0.60 -7.66 -1.02
CA PHE A 125 0.84 -8.54 -2.17
C PHE A 125 2.30 -8.62 -2.65
N SER A 126 3.25 -8.28 -1.79
CA SER A 126 4.69 -8.24 -2.11
C SER A 126 5.07 -7.14 -3.12
N GLU A 127 4.21 -6.15 -3.28
CA GLU A 127 4.42 -5.02 -4.18
C GLU A 127 5.63 -4.18 -3.72
N CYS A 128 6.66 -4.14 -4.58
CA CYS A 128 7.86 -3.37 -4.38
C CYS A 128 7.65 -1.94 -4.86
N TYR A 129 7.97 -0.96 -4.03
CA TYR A 129 7.89 0.45 -4.44
C TYR A 129 8.98 0.76 -5.47
N MET A 130 8.58 1.11 -6.68
CA MET A 130 9.50 1.28 -7.80
C MET A 130 10.25 2.60 -7.74
N ASP A 131 11.53 2.58 -8.13
CA ASP A 131 12.23 3.81 -8.47
C ASP A 131 11.77 4.33 -9.85
N HIS A 132 12.07 5.59 -10.15
CA HIS A 132 11.70 6.22 -11.42
C HIS A 132 12.08 5.41 -12.69
N LYS A 133 13.18 4.66 -12.68
CA LYS A 133 13.60 3.88 -13.86
C LYS A 133 12.73 2.65 -14.05
N ASN A 134 12.40 1.97 -12.96
CA ASN A 134 11.49 0.84 -12.99
C ASN A 134 10.06 1.29 -13.33
N VAL A 135 9.62 2.47 -12.85
CA VAL A 135 8.35 3.08 -13.29
C VAL A 135 8.33 3.29 -14.81
N ILE A 136 9.40 3.84 -15.40
CA ILE A 136 9.49 4.03 -16.85
C ILE A 136 9.46 2.68 -17.55
N GLY A 137 10.30 1.72 -17.15
CA GLY A 137 10.40 0.43 -17.80
C GLY A 137 9.10 -0.39 -17.75
N GLU A 138 8.39 -0.37 -16.62
CA GLU A 138 7.10 -1.05 -16.49
C GLU A 138 6.02 -0.37 -17.36
N TRP A 139 6.02 0.96 -17.40
CA TRP A 139 5.10 1.70 -18.26
C TRP A 139 5.38 1.44 -19.75
N GLU A 140 6.65 1.46 -20.17
CA GLU A 140 7.08 1.14 -21.55
C GLU A 140 6.65 -0.29 -21.93
N LEU A 141 6.86 -1.26 -21.03
CA LEU A 141 6.42 -2.64 -21.25
C LEU A 141 4.91 -2.71 -21.49
N MET A 142 4.10 -1.99 -20.72
CA MET A 142 2.66 -1.96 -20.93
C MET A 142 2.27 -1.22 -22.23
N MET A 143 3.06 -0.23 -22.67
CA MET A 143 2.83 0.43 -23.96
C MET A 143 3.13 -0.52 -25.14
N ASP A 144 4.19 -1.32 -25.04
CA ASP A 144 4.51 -2.35 -26.03
C ASP A 144 3.39 -3.41 -26.10
N VAL A 145 2.86 -3.84 -24.93
CA VAL A 145 1.72 -4.76 -24.87
C VAL A 145 0.48 -4.15 -25.54
N LEU A 146 0.18 -2.87 -25.26
CA LEU A 146 -0.92 -2.16 -25.91
C LEU A 146 -0.77 -2.10 -27.44
N GLU A 147 0.45 -1.86 -27.93
CA GLU A 147 0.74 -1.86 -29.36
C GLU A 147 0.51 -3.24 -29.99
N ASP A 148 0.95 -4.31 -29.31
CA ASP A 148 0.82 -5.69 -29.77
C ASP A 148 -0.64 -6.17 -29.85
N ILE A 149 -1.47 -5.80 -28.86
CA ILE A 149 -2.90 -6.16 -28.87
C ILE A 149 -3.72 -5.29 -29.84
N GLY A 150 -3.23 -4.09 -30.18
CA GLY A 150 -3.81 -3.22 -31.21
C GLY A 150 -5.12 -2.51 -30.82
N SER A 151 -5.59 -2.68 -29.58
CA SER A 151 -6.69 -1.92 -28.99
C SER A 151 -6.58 -1.84 -27.47
N ASP A 152 -6.84 -0.67 -26.89
CA ASP A 152 -7.05 -0.50 -25.45
C ASP A 152 -8.33 -1.23 -24.96
N ASP A 153 -9.22 -1.57 -25.90
CA ASP A 153 -10.44 -2.33 -25.64
C ASP A 153 -10.08 -3.76 -25.27
N CYS A 154 -10.65 -4.22 -24.16
CA CYS A 154 -10.58 -5.59 -23.69
C CYS A 154 -11.50 -6.50 -24.53
N ASP A 155 -11.28 -6.54 -25.85
CA ASP A 155 -12.16 -7.23 -26.80
C ASP A 155 -12.09 -8.75 -26.57
N GLY A 156 -12.99 -9.27 -25.72
CA GLY A 156 -13.04 -10.68 -25.29
C GLY A 156 -12.65 -10.95 -23.83
N CYS A 157 -12.37 -9.93 -23.03
CA CYS A 157 -12.16 -10.06 -21.59
C CYS A 157 -13.46 -9.65 -20.88
N ASP A 158 -14.30 -10.62 -20.50
CA ASP A 158 -15.48 -10.38 -19.64
C ASP A 158 -15.06 -10.12 -18.18
N PHE A 159 -14.17 -9.15 -17.94
CA PHE A 159 -13.86 -8.71 -16.57
C PHE A 159 -14.88 -7.62 -16.22
N GLU A 160 -15.82 -7.92 -15.33
CA GLU A 160 -16.65 -6.86 -14.75
C GLU A 160 -15.75 -5.97 -13.89
N ASN A 161 -15.39 -4.79 -14.40
CA ASN A 161 -14.78 -3.76 -13.58
C ASN A 161 -15.84 -3.22 -12.59
N ASP A 162 -15.77 -3.69 -11.35
CA ASP A 162 -16.64 -3.27 -10.25
C ASP A 162 -16.37 -1.83 -9.76
N PHE A 163 -15.37 -1.14 -10.32
CA PHE A 163 -14.91 0.19 -9.91
C PHE A 163 -15.29 1.26 -10.95
N PRO A 164 -16.46 1.91 -10.83
CA PRO A 164 -16.97 2.86 -11.83
C PRO A 164 -16.08 4.09 -12.01
N GLU A 165 -15.20 4.40 -11.06
CA GLU A 165 -14.21 5.48 -11.13
C GLU A 165 -13.10 5.21 -12.15
N ILE A 166 -12.77 3.94 -12.40
CA ILE A 166 -11.68 3.50 -13.27
C ILE A 166 -12.28 3.08 -14.61
N ARG A 167 -11.63 3.47 -15.71
CA ARG A 167 -12.10 3.07 -17.04
C ARG A 167 -12.00 1.56 -17.22
N ASP A 168 -13.00 0.98 -17.86
CA ASP A 168 -13.02 -0.41 -18.27
C ASP A 168 -12.25 -0.57 -19.60
N VAL A 169 -10.93 -0.67 -19.48
CA VAL A 169 -9.96 -0.86 -20.58
C VAL A 169 -8.90 -1.83 -20.10
N PHE A 170 -8.21 -2.51 -21.02
CA PHE A 170 -7.09 -3.37 -20.66
C PHE A 170 -5.99 -2.56 -19.98
N TRP A 171 -5.54 -1.48 -20.62
CA TRP A 171 -4.59 -0.55 -20.02
C TRP A 171 -4.77 0.84 -20.61
N SER A 172 -4.37 1.87 -19.86
CA SER A 172 -4.34 3.24 -20.34
C SER A 172 -2.91 3.76 -20.32
N SER A 173 -2.48 4.43 -21.39
CA SER A 173 -1.19 5.14 -21.44
C SER A 173 -0.98 6.18 -20.34
N LYS A 174 -2.04 6.53 -19.61
CA LYS A 174 -2.04 7.47 -18.48
C LYS A 174 -2.19 6.79 -17.12
N TRP A 175 -2.16 5.45 -17.07
CA TRP A 175 -1.99 4.71 -15.83
C TRP A 175 -0.50 4.57 -15.55
N ILE A 176 -0.04 5.18 -14.46
CA ILE A 176 1.37 5.23 -14.11
C ILE A 176 1.65 4.18 -13.03
N PRO A 177 2.29 3.05 -13.35
CA PRO A 177 2.60 2.03 -12.37
C PRO A 177 3.63 2.59 -11.38
N PHE A 178 3.47 2.31 -10.09
CA PHE A 178 4.44 2.72 -9.06
C PHE A 178 4.88 1.58 -8.14
N THR A 179 4.32 0.39 -8.35
CA THR A 179 4.79 -0.84 -7.72
C THR A 179 4.94 -1.97 -8.72
N ALA A 180 5.69 -3.01 -8.36
CA ALA A 180 5.67 -4.28 -9.06
C ALA A 180 5.93 -5.43 -8.07
N ASP A 181 5.26 -6.55 -8.28
CA ASP A 181 5.48 -7.80 -7.53
C ASP A 181 6.40 -8.81 -8.26
N GLY A 182 6.70 -8.54 -9.54
CA GLY A 182 7.43 -9.44 -10.44
C GLY A 182 6.61 -10.60 -11.01
N GLY A 183 5.32 -10.66 -10.67
CA GLY A 183 4.30 -11.58 -11.19
C GLY A 183 3.32 -10.93 -12.16
N GLY A 184 3.47 -9.63 -12.45
CA GLY A 184 2.59 -8.87 -13.34
C GLY A 184 1.40 -8.23 -12.62
N GLN A 185 1.50 -8.06 -11.29
CA GLN A 185 0.63 -7.17 -10.53
C GLN A 185 1.33 -5.83 -10.30
N SER A 186 0.54 -4.76 -10.34
CA SER A 186 1.04 -3.42 -10.10
C SER A 186 -0.06 -2.52 -9.54
N PHE A 187 0.31 -1.64 -8.61
CA PHE A 187 -0.49 -0.49 -8.26
C PHE A 187 -0.17 0.66 -9.22
N PHE A 188 -1.21 1.36 -9.65
CA PHE A 188 -1.08 2.46 -10.60
C PHE A 188 -1.77 3.73 -10.12
N ILE A 189 -1.24 4.86 -10.58
CA ILE A 189 -1.86 6.17 -10.48
C ILE A 189 -2.62 6.43 -11.78
N ASP A 190 -3.94 6.59 -11.68
CA ASP A 190 -4.84 6.80 -12.81
C ASP A 190 -4.98 8.28 -13.16
N LEU A 191 -4.41 8.69 -14.29
CA LEU A 191 -4.54 10.04 -14.83
C LEU A 191 -5.59 10.15 -15.95
N ASP A 192 -6.37 9.10 -16.20
CA ASP A 192 -7.45 9.04 -17.21
C ASP A 192 -8.72 8.35 -16.65
N PRO A 193 -9.26 8.82 -15.51
CA PRO A 193 -10.42 8.20 -14.89
C PRO A 193 -11.69 8.43 -15.71
N THR A 194 -12.78 7.77 -15.31
CA THR A 194 -14.12 8.08 -15.82
C THR A 194 -14.61 9.44 -15.32
N SER A 195 -15.80 9.87 -15.75
CA SER A 195 -16.41 11.12 -15.30
C SER A 195 -16.78 11.14 -13.81
N VAL A 196 -16.82 9.99 -13.14
CA VAL A 196 -17.10 9.90 -11.70
C VAL A 196 -15.83 9.69 -10.86
N GLY A 197 -14.70 9.38 -11.49
CA GLY A 197 -13.41 9.23 -10.84
C GLY A 197 -12.64 10.53 -10.62
N ASN A 198 -11.44 10.42 -10.06
CA ASN A 198 -10.55 11.52 -9.73
C ASN A 198 -9.21 11.37 -10.44
N VAL A 199 -8.74 12.41 -11.11
CA VAL A 199 -7.40 12.38 -11.75
C VAL A 199 -6.36 12.29 -10.64
N GLY A 200 -5.54 11.23 -10.69
CA GLY A 200 -4.55 10.88 -9.69
C GLY A 200 -5.00 9.82 -8.68
N GLN A 201 -6.21 9.24 -8.83
CA GLN A 201 -6.67 8.11 -8.02
C GLN A 201 -5.75 6.90 -8.15
N VAL A 202 -5.80 5.99 -7.18
CA VAL A 202 -4.93 4.82 -7.09
C VAL A 202 -5.77 3.56 -7.22
N GLY A 203 -5.34 2.64 -8.08
CA GLY A 203 -5.90 1.31 -8.21
C GLY A 203 -4.82 0.23 -8.27
N SER A 204 -5.24 -1.03 -8.28
CA SER A 204 -4.37 -2.17 -8.62
C SER A 204 -4.82 -2.81 -9.92
N TYR A 205 -3.84 -3.30 -10.66
CA TYR A 205 -4.01 -4.01 -11.92
C TYR A 205 -3.30 -5.35 -11.84
N ASP A 206 -3.97 -6.40 -12.30
CA ASP A 206 -3.44 -7.74 -12.46
C ASP A 206 -3.50 -8.11 -13.95
N HIS A 207 -2.37 -8.54 -14.51
CA HIS A 207 -2.28 -8.82 -15.94
C HIS A 207 -3.22 -9.95 -16.44
N GLU A 208 -3.71 -10.83 -15.57
CA GLU A 208 -4.64 -11.90 -15.95
C GLU A 208 -6.10 -11.49 -15.79
N SER A 209 -6.41 -10.55 -14.89
CA SER A 209 -7.79 -10.24 -14.46
C SER A 209 -8.20 -8.77 -14.58
N GLY A 210 -7.28 -7.88 -14.96
CA GLY A 210 -7.55 -6.47 -15.16
C GLY A 210 -7.49 -5.66 -13.86
N VAL A 211 -8.37 -4.66 -13.73
CA VAL A 211 -8.45 -3.84 -12.51
C VAL A 211 -9.01 -4.67 -11.35
N ASP A 212 -8.24 -4.78 -10.27
CA ASP A 212 -8.57 -5.65 -9.13
C ASP A 212 -9.08 -4.86 -7.91
N MET A 213 -8.53 -3.66 -7.65
CA MET A 213 -8.93 -2.85 -6.49
C MET A 213 -8.92 -1.34 -6.79
N PHE A 214 -9.86 -0.63 -6.17
CA PHE A 214 -9.78 0.81 -5.93
C PHE A 214 -9.14 1.09 -4.57
N LEU A 215 -7.98 1.75 -4.56
CA LEU A 215 -7.14 1.89 -3.38
C LEU A 215 -7.18 3.31 -2.75
N GLY A 216 -7.61 4.33 -3.50
CA GLY A 216 -7.79 5.68 -2.95
C GLY A 216 -8.08 6.74 -4.03
N LYS A 217 -8.66 7.89 -3.66
CA LYS A 217 -8.97 8.96 -4.63
C LYS A 217 -7.75 9.78 -5.05
N ASN A 218 -6.63 9.59 -4.37
CA ASN A 218 -5.32 10.13 -4.69
C ASN A 218 -4.23 9.32 -3.95
N PHE A 219 -2.96 9.59 -4.26
CA PHE A 219 -1.83 8.89 -3.65
C PHE A 219 -1.77 9.13 -2.13
N HIS A 220 -2.13 10.32 -1.67
CA HIS A 220 -2.20 10.64 -0.25
C HIS A 220 -3.22 9.80 0.52
N GLU A 221 -4.45 9.65 0.02
CA GLU A 221 -5.49 8.83 0.67
C GLU A 221 -5.07 7.35 0.70
N PHE A 222 -4.48 6.85 -0.39
CA PHE A 222 -3.90 5.50 -0.42
C PHE A 222 -2.81 5.33 0.66
N PHE A 223 -1.81 6.22 0.68
CA PHE A 223 -0.65 6.08 1.54
C PHE A 223 -0.99 6.31 3.02
N SER A 224 -1.86 7.27 3.31
CA SER A 224 -2.35 7.50 4.67
C SER A 224 -3.13 6.30 5.22
N ASN A 225 -3.98 5.67 4.40
CA ASN A 225 -4.67 4.44 4.78
C ASN A 225 -3.72 3.28 5.02
N TYR A 226 -2.69 3.14 4.17
CA TYR A 226 -1.68 2.12 4.32
C TYR A 226 -0.92 2.25 5.65
N VAL A 227 -0.38 3.43 5.94
CA VAL A 227 0.31 3.71 7.21
C VAL A 227 -0.64 3.52 8.40
N ARG A 228 -1.88 4.02 8.32
CA ARG A 228 -2.89 3.82 9.36
C ARG A 228 -3.13 2.34 9.64
N ASP A 229 -3.25 1.51 8.61
CA ASP A 229 -3.51 0.07 8.74
C ASP A 229 -2.34 -0.67 9.39
N ILE A 230 -1.09 -0.29 9.12
CA ILE A 230 0.09 -0.79 9.83
C ILE A 230 -0.02 -0.50 11.33
N TYR A 231 -0.31 0.75 11.70
CA TYR A 231 -0.40 1.17 13.10
C TYR A 231 -1.64 0.61 13.82
N CYS A 232 -2.69 0.23 13.08
CA CYS A 232 -3.84 -0.48 13.63
C CYS A 232 -3.59 -2.00 13.80
N GLY A 233 -2.40 -2.49 13.48
CA GLY A 233 -2.07 -3.91 13.60
C GLY A 233 -2.75 -4.79 12.55
N LYS A 234 -3.10 -4.24 11.38
CA LYS A 234 -3.60 -5.06 10.26
C LYS A 234 -2.49 -5.77 9.50
N TYR A 235 -1.24 -5.39 9.73
CA TYR A 235 -0.06 -6.01 9.11
C TYR A 235 0.84 -6.65 10.17
N SER A 236 1.49 -7.73 9.76
CA SER A 236 2.54 -8.42 10.50
C SER A 236 3.75 -8.65 9.60
N ILE A 237 4.89 -8.97 10.20
CA ILE A 237 6.06 -9.44 9.46
C ILE A 237 5.97 -10.96 9.33
N ASP A 238 6.05 -11.47 8.11
CA ASP A 238 6.03 -12.90 7.83
C ASP A 238 7.37 -13.59 8.13
N GLU A 239 7.44 -14.90 7.89
CA GLU A 239 8.64 -15.70 8.12
C GLU A 239 9.85 -15.31 7.26
N TRP A 240 9.62 -14.54 6.19
CA TRP A 240 10.62 -14.06 5.25
C TRP A 240 11.04 -12.61 5.51
N GLY A 241 10.42 -11.95 6.49
CA GLY A 241 10.67 -10.56 6.84
C GLY A 241 9.79 -9.55 6.10
N TYR A 242 8.85 -10.00 5.26
CA TYR A 242 7.98 -9.15 4.47
C TYR A 242 6.72 -8.74 5.24
N LEU A 243 6.18 -7.59 4.89
CA LEU A 243 4.86 -7.17 5.37
C LEU A 243 3.77 -8.08 4.78
N SER A 244 2.98 -8.67 5.67
CA SER A 244 1.84 -9.49 5.33
C SER A 244 0.60 -8.97 6.06
N LYS A 245 -0.45 -8.65 5.31
CA LYS A 245 -1.72 -8.23 5.90
C LYS A 245 -2.43 -9.44 6.48
N HIS A 246 -2.97 -9.28 7.67
CA HIS A 246 -3.89 -10.27 8.22
C HIS A 246 -5.12 -10.33 7.32
N ARG A 247 -5.32 -11.47 6.63
CA ARG A 247 -6.65 -11.86 6.21
C ARG A 247 -7.45 -12.02 7.49
N PHE A 248 -8.30 -11.05 7.81
CA PHE A 248 -9.43 -11.33 8.67
C PHE A 248 -10.23 -12.40 7.93
N LEU A 249 -10.05 -13.67 8.31
CA LEU A 249 -11.01 -14.71 7.97
C LEU A 249 -12.32 -14.21 8.58
N THR A 250 -13.20 -13.66 7.75
CA THR A 250 -14.58 -13.45 8.16
C THR A 250 -15.09 -14.81 8.64
N PRO A 251 -15.76 -14.92 9.81
CA PRO A 251 -16.19 -16.20 10.37
C PRO A 251 -17.08 -17.07 9.46
N GLU A 252 -17.45 -16.59 8.27
CA GLU A 252 -18.29 -17.27 7.30
C GLU A 252 -17.54 -18.25 6.38
N SER A 253 -16.22 -18.41 6.53
CA SER A 253 -15.42 -19.35 5.71
C SER A 253 -15.11 -20.69 6.38
N PHE A 254 -15.97 -21.19 7.28
CA PHE A 254 -15.92 -22.56 7.82
C PHE A 254 -17.26 -23.29 7.70
#